data_AF-A0A1E1LDN6-F1
#
_entry.id   AF-A0A1E1LDN6-F1
#
_cell.length_a   1.000
_cell.length_b   1.000
_cell.length_c   1.000
_cell.angle_alpha   90.00
_cell.angle_beta   90.00
_cell.angle_gamma   90.00
#
_symmetry.space_group_name_H-M   'P 1'
#
loop_
_entity.id
_entity.type
_entity.pdbx_description
1 polymer ?
#
loop_
_entity_poly.entity_id
_entity_poly.type
_entity_poly.pdbx_seq_one_letter_code
_entity_poly.pdbx_strand_id
1 'polypeptide(L)'
;MSSEELVDRQGGDQVRGPSKLGDLLIPKACENCKIRKIRCDKSSPCSSCRTAKLPCRVASRAPENKLRAPSATYHEKHFSLIHNSLREIKDRLEKIDISQASVPAPPELCITASETEYPFVPETAFQSETSFDSQFVYATVTAEYSVEEVVPNDLNQEIGVSLAALKSLLCGKRKPSPSNKLSFPRAVTKATLSAPKIELPPMDIIIEVLKKASTQIPLVILHSGLRDESLLEELCKKVYFPTKHVSKGETTLMNGLLFYVFGEYGMEEGDPNPLYLNYAKLCEKNFVAGLQDYDCLVTPTLENIQSLLLGAIKAQEDSRPALCWTFVSAGARLCQILGYHREAVVSRDSPQVAEAKRQVFWMLYMIDKTLSLNLGHTSNIPSHDIDVMMYSPISEPKIAPWNRVMIAFAGFSRLQGRLYDELYSVRARQEHAEVRARTIHELVTCFYAWHTEFKKVNSSSYQSRAVIDLERD
;
A
#
# COMPACT_ATOMS: atom_id res chain seq x y z
N MET A 1 -26.69 -13.01 -68.17
CA MET A 1 -26.53 -12.77 -69.61
C MET A 1 -25.60 -11.58 -69.77
N SER A 2 -24.69 -11.64 -70.75
CA SER A 2 -23.78 -10.59 -71.22
C SER A 2 -24.52 -9.28 -71.60
N SER A 3 -23.91 -8.10 -71.77
CA SER A 3 -22.61 -7.69 -72.37
C SER A 3 -22.15 -6.33 -71.75
N GLU A 4 -20.92 -5.77 -71.79
CA GLU A 4 -20.00 -5.42 -72.91
C GLU A 4 -20.68 -4.53 -74.00
N GLU A 5 -20.15 -3.40 -74.52
CA GLU A 5 -18.79 -2.84 -74.54
C GLU A 5 -18.76 -1.31 -74.96
N LEU A 6 -17.58 -0.64 -74.87
CA LEU A 6 -17.01 0.48 -75.69
C LEU A 6 -17.82 1.79 -75.98
N VAL A 7 -17.36 3.04 -75.68
CA VAL A 7 -16.19 3.89 -76.09
C VAL A 7 -16.48 4.86 -77.27
N ASP A 8 -16.19 6.17 -77.08
CA ASP A 8 -15.43 6.99 -78.06
C ASP A 8 -14.80 8.29 -77.44
N ARG A 9 -13.96 9.01 -78.21
CA ARG A 9 -13.09 10.17 -77.85
C ARG A 9 -13.22 11.36 -78.84
N GLN A 10 -12.42 12.43 -78.59
CA GLN A 10 -12.21 13.66 -79.43
C GLN A 10 -13.32 14.73 -79.31
N GLY A 11 -13.17 16.04 -79.54
CA GLY A 11 -12.04 16.93 -79.88
C GLY A 11 -12.43 17.93 -81.00
N GLY A 12 -12.30 19.27 -80.92
CA GLY A 12 -11.81 20.18 -79.87
C GLY A 12 -12.06 21.67 -80.24
N ASP A 13 -11.25 22.62 -79.69
CA ASP A 13 -11.13 24.06 -80.02
C ASP A 13 -12.36 25.03 -79.97
N GLN A 14 -12.23 26.11 -79.17
CA GLN A 14 -11.94 27.47 -79.66
C GLN A 14 -11.67 28.48 -78.51
N VAL A 15 -10.77 29.46 -78.73
CA VAL A 15 -10.28 30.42 -77.71
C VAL A 15 -10.29 31.89 -78.18
N ARG A 16 -10.99 32.74 -77.42
CA ARG A 16 -10.78 34.21 -77.17
C ARG A 16 -11.95 34.66 -76.27
N GLY A 17 -11.83 35.27 -75.07
CA GLY A 17 -10.80 36.08 -74.42
C GLY A 17 -11.33 37.53 -74.25
N PRO A 18 -10.96 38.36 -73.24
CA PRO A 18 -10.17 38.11 -72.02
C PRO A 18 -10.83 38.63 -70.71
N SER A 19 -10.32 38.24 -69.52
CA SER A 19 -9.78 39.17 -68.48
C SER A 19 -9.67 38.60 -67.06
N LYS A 20 -8.48 38.82 -66.46
CA LYS A 20 -8.12 38.88 -65.02
C LYS A 20 -8.36 37.64 -64.12
N LEU A 21 -7.23 37.02 -63.79
CA LEU A 21 -7.00 35.94 -62.81
C LEU A 21 -7.25 36.39 -61.36
N GLY A 22 -7.83 35.53 -60.51
CA GLY A 22 -8.06 35.82 -59.09
C GLY A 22 -8.75 34.70 -58.29
N ASP A 23 -7.98 33.67 -57.90
CA ASP A 23 -8.21 32.68 -56.83
C ASP A 23 -9.58 31.96 -56.69
N LEU A 24 -9.66 30.79 -57.33
CA LEU A 24 -10.60 29.72 -56.95
C LEU A 24 -10.27 29.16 -55.55
N LEU A 25 -11.17 29.37 -54.58
CA LEU A 25 -11.05 28.80 -53.23
C LEU A 25 -11.16 27.26 -53.24
N ILE A 26 -10.02 26.59 -53.14
CA ILE A 26 -9.94 25.13 -52.91
C ILE A 26 -10.71 24.76 -51.62
N PRO A 27 -11.72 23.86 -51.66
CA PRO A 27 -12.46 23.48 -50.47
C PRO A 27 -11.55 22.84 -49.40
N LYS A 28 -11.57 23.42 -48.19
CA LYS A 28 -10.79 22.96 -47.03
C LYS A 28 -11.62 22.00 -46.17
N ALA A 29 -10.96 21.07 -45.48
CA ALA A 29 -11.61 20.21 -44.50
C ALA A 29 -12.27 21.03 -43.36
N CYS A 30 -13.43 20.59 -42.90
CA CYS A 30 -14.18 21.23 -41.81
C CYS A 30 -13.42 21.19 -40.47
N GLU A 31 -13.78 22.07 -39.54
CA GLU A 31 -13.06 22.22 -38.27
C GLU A 31 -13.05 20.93 -37.44
N ASN A 32 -14.18 20.22 -37.35
CA ASN A 32 -14.27 18.97 -36.59
C ASN A 32 -13.39 17.84 -37.18
N CYS A 33 -13.30 17.71 -38.50
CA CYS A 33 -12.38 16.75 -39.12
C CYS A 33 -10.89 17.15 -38.92
N LYS A 34 -10.58 18.45 -38.92
CA LYS A 34 -9.22 18.94 -38.60
C LYS A 34 -8.83 18.66 -37.16
N ILE A 35 -9.67 19.01 -36.18
CA ILE A 35 -9.40 18.82 -34.74
C ILE A 35 -9.21 17.34 -34.44
N ARG A 36 -10.08 16.48 -34.99
CA ARG A 36 -10.01 15.02 -34.81
C ARG A 36 -8.99 14.32 -35.73
N LYS A 37 -8.28 15.06 -36.59
CA LYS A 37 -7.28 14.56 -37.57
C LYS A 37 -7.77 13.40 -38.45
N ILE A 38 -9.05 13.43 -38.88
CA ILE A 38 -9.66 12.40 -39.73
C ILE A 38 -9.95 12.92 -41.16
N ARG A 39 -10.00 12.01 -42.13
CA ARG A 39 -10.26 12.34 -43.55
C ARG A 39 -11.65 12.98 -43.71
N CYS A 40 -11.69 14.16 -44.32
CA CYS A 40 -12.92 14.87 -44.65
C CYS A 40 -13.23 14.71 -46.13
N ASP A 41 -14.46 14.29 -46.47
CA ASP A 41 -14.96 14.24 -47.85
C ASP A 41 -15.32 15.62 -48.44
N LYS A 42 -15.32 16.67 -47.59
CA LYS A 42 -15.61 18.08 -47.93
C LYS A 42 -17.03 18.33 -48.45
N SER A 43 -17.94 17.36 -48.34
CA SER A 43 -19.38 17.61 -48.49
C SER A 43 -19.93 18.36 -47.26
N SER A 44 -21.10 18.98 -47.38
CA SER A 44 -21.74 19.72 -46.27
C SER A 44 -23.17 19.22 -46.04
N PRO A 45 -23.49 18.59 -44.90
CA PRO A 45 -22.58 18.15 -43.84
C PRO A 45 -21.78 16.89 -44.25
N CYS A 46 -20.49 16.85 -43.89
CA CYS A 46 -19.58 15.77 -44.28
C CYS A 46 -19.97 14.42 -43.67
N SER A 47 -19.67 13.31 -44.36
CA SER A 47 -20.05 11.96 -43.89
C SER A 47 -19.56 11.66 -42.47
N SER A 48 -18.31 12.00 -42.14
CA SER A 48 -17.74 11.77 -40.80
C SER A 48 -18.48 12.54 -39.69
N CYS A 49 -18.86 13.80 -39.93
CA CYS A 49 -19.67 14.57 -38.97
C CYS A 49 -21.09 14.03 -38.86
N ARG A 50 -21.67 13.56 -39.98
CA ARG A 50 -23.02 13.00 -40.03
C ARG A 50 -23.11 11.71 -39.20
N THR A 51 -22.18 10.77 -39.40
CA THR A 51 -22.10 9.52 -38.62
C THR A 51 -21.83 9.80 -37.14
N ALA A 52 -21.00 10.79 -36.82
CA ALA A 52 -20.71 11.20 -35.44
C ALA A 52 -21.81 12.06 -34.79
N LYS A 53 -22.89 12.41 -35.52
CA LYS A 53 -23.94 13.37 -35.08
C LYS A 53 -23.38 14.72 -34.59
N LEU A 54 -22.30 15.21 -35.20
CA LEU A 54 -21.65 16.48 -34.85
C LEU A 54 -21.91 17.58 -35.89
N PRO A 55 -21.97 18.86 -35.49
CA PRO A 55 -22.14 19.98 -36.43
C PRO A 55 -20.92 20.10 -37.37
N CYS A 56 -21.18 20.28 -38.67
CA CYS A 56 -20.15 20.41 -39.70
C CYS A 56 -20.02 21.87 -40.14
N ARG A 57 -19.05 22.61 -39.58
CA ARG A 57 -18.78 24.01 -39.95
C ARG A 57 -17.58 24.15 -40.89
N VAL A 58 -17.74 24.97 -41.93
CA VAL A 58 -16.65 25.36 -42.84
C VAL A 58 -15.92 26.55 -42.22
N ALA A 59 -14.60 26.50 -42.15
CA ALA A 59 -13.80 27.54 -41.50
C ALA A 59 -13.76 28.83 -42.35
N SER A 60 -14.49 29.86 -41.92
CA SER A 60 -14.49 31.22 -42.50
C SER A 60 -13.68 32.19 -41.63
N ARG A 61 -12.84 33.03 -42.26
CA ARG A 61 -12.16 34.14 -41.57
C ARG A 61 -13.19 35.16 -41.06
N ALA A 62 -13.07 35.61 -39.82
CA ALA A 62 -13.81 36.75 -39.28
C ALA A 62 -12.89 37.99 -39.21
N PRO A 63 -13.31 39.16 -39.68
CA PRO A 63 -12.57 40.42 -39.55
C PRO A 63 -12.86 41.13 -38.21
N GLU A 64 -11.97 42.05 -37.85
CA GLU A 64 -11.98 42.80 -36.59
C GLU A 64 -13.16 43.76 -36.45
N ASN A 65 -13.59 44.03 -35.20
CA ASN A 65 -14.14 45.35 -34.90
C ASN A 65 -13.80 45.83 -33.48
N LYS A 66 -13.40 47.10 -33.44
CA LYS A 66 -12.69 47.82 -32.38
C LYS A 66 -13.34 47.77 -30.99
N LEU A 67 -12.52 47.49 -29.97
CA LEU A 67 -12.70 48.04 -28.61
C LEU A 67 -11.49 48.95 -28.29
N ARG A 68 -11.73 50.02 -27.52
CA ARG A 68 -10.70 51.02 -27.16
C ARG A 68 -9.55 50.38 -26.36
N ALA A 69 -8.31 50.64 -26.78
CA ALA A 69 -7.14 50.33 -25.97
C ALA A 69 -7.08 51.21 -24.71
N PRO A 70 -6.73 50.67 -23.54
CA PRO A 70 -6.22 51.46 -22.41
C PRO A 70 -4.92 52.16 -22.83
N SER A 71 -4.67 53.35 -22.29
CA SER A 71 -3.47 54.14 -22.61
C SER A 71 -2.19 53.37 -22.33
N ALA A 72 -1.24 53.38 -23.29
CA ALA A 72 0.08 52.78 -23.15
C ALA A 72 0.83 53.25 -21.88
N THR A 73 0.60 54.49 -21.45
CA THR A 73 1.17 55.08 -20.23
C THR A 73 0.80 54.35 -18.94
N TYR A 74 -0.30 53.59 -18.90
CA TYR A 74 -0.68 52.80 -17.72
C TYR A 74 0.17 51.54 -17.62
N HIS A 75 0.31 50.79 -18.72
CA HIS A 75 1.15 49.59 -18.75
C HIS A 75 2.63 49.92 -18.56
N GLU A 76 3.11 51.03 -19.13
CA GLU A 76 4.51 51.47 -19.01
C GLU A 76 4.87 51.91 -17.57
N LYS A 77 3.95 52.57 -16.86
CA LYS A 77 4.08 52.83 -15.41
C LYS A 77 4.01 51.55 -14.58
N HIS A 78 3.13 50.61 -14.92
CA HIS A 78 3.01 49.37 -14.16
C HIS A 78 4.20 48.42 -14.38
N PHE A 79 4.79 48.40 -15.58
CA PHE A 79 6.02 47.66 -15.88
C PHE A 79 7.23 48.27 -15.18
N SER A 80 7.36 49.60 -15.18
CA SER A 80 8.46 50.27 -14.47
C SER A 80 8.34 50.17 -12.94
N LEU A 81 7.13 50.16 -12.38
CA LEU A 81 6.89 49.80 -10.97
C LEU A 81 7.34 48.36 -10.67
N ILE A 82 6.86 47.37 -11.43
CA ILE A 82 7.26 45.96 -11.25
C ILE A 82 8.78 45.79 -11.40
N HIS A 83 9.39 46.43 -12.41
CA HIS A 83 10.83 46.33 -12.66
C HIS A 83 11.67 47.03 -11.56
N ASN A 84 11.16 48.11 -10.97
CA ASN A 84 11.81 48.75 -9.82
C ASN A 84 11.63 47.91 -8.54
N SER A 85 10.45 47.34 -8.28
CA SER A 85 10.26 46.41 -7.15
C SER A 85 11.09 45.13 -7.28
N LEU A 86 11.25 44.59 -8.49
CA LEU A 86 12.16 43.45 -8.74
C LEU A 86 13.63 43.85 -8.53
N ARG A 87 14.02 45.08 -8.91
CA ARG A 87 15.36 45.60 -8.62
C ARG A 87 15.58 45.80 -7.12
N GLU A 88 14.58 46.32 -6.40
CA GLU A 88 14.62 46.53 -4.94
C GLU A 88 14.65 45.21 -4.17
N ILE A 89 13.87 44.20 -4.60
CA ILE A 89 13.92 42.84 -4.06
C ILE A 89 15.30 42.22 -4.32
N LYS A 90 15.86 42.39 -5.53
CA LYS A 90 17.22 41.94 -5.84
C LYS A 90 18.26 42.61 -4.95
N ASP A 91 18.20 43.94 -4.82
CA ASP A 91 19.14 44.75 -4.03
C ASP A 91 19.03 44.45 -2.51
N ARG A 92 17.84 44.04 -2.04
CA ARG A 92 17.62 43.50 -0.69
C ARG A 92 18.16 42.07 -0.54
N LEU A 93 18.04 41.21 -1.55
CA LEU A 93 18.60 39.86 -1.53
C LEU A 93 20.14 39.90 -1.56
N GLU A 94 20.76 40.73 -2.39
CA GLU A 94 22.22 40.93 -2.40
C GLU A 94 22.73 41.51 -1.06
N LYS A 95 21.94 42.34 -0.37
CA LYS A 95 22.27 42.80 1.00
C LYS A 95 22.08 41.74 2.09
N ILE A 96 21.18 40.77 1.90
CA ILE A 96 21.03 39.62 2.79
C ILE A 96 22.20 38.64 2.56
N ASP A 97 22.64 38.45 1.32
CA ASP A 97 23.80 37.63 0.94
C ASP A 97 25.11 38.18 1.55
N ILE A 98 25.27 39.50 1.60
CA ILE A 98 26.40 40.17 2.29
C ILE A 98 26.34 40.02 3.82
N SER A 99 25.18 39.66 4.40
CA SER A 99 25.05 39.34 5.82
C SER A 99 25.21 37.84 6.15
N GLN A 100 25.34 36.96 5.16
CA GLN A 100 25.68 35.53 5.34
C GLN A 100 27.13 35.24 4.94
N ALA A 101 28.07 35.90 5.61
CA ALA A 101 29.47 35.47 5.57
C ALA A 101 29.62 34.11 6.29
N SER A 102 29.97 33.07 5.52
CA SER A 102 30.35 31.71 5.94
C SER A 102 29.28 30.85 6.65
N VAL A 103 28.43 30.20 5.84
CA VAL A 103 28.04 28.80 6.13
C VAL A 103 28.99 27.89 5.33
N PRO A 104 29.68 26.90 5.92
CA PRO A 104 30.48 25.95 5.16
C PRO A 104 29.60 25.09 4.26
N ALA A 105 30.05 24.81 3.04
CA ALA A 105 29.38 23.82 2.18
C ALA A 105 29.30 22.46 2.89
N PRO A 106 28.21 21.68 2.70
CA PRO A 106 28.12 20.33 3.26
C PRO A 106 29.28 19.49 2.71
N PRO A 107 29.97 18.68 3.54
CA PRO A 107 31.07 17.87 3.07
C PRO A 107 30.54 16.78 2.12
N GLU A 108 30.99 16.82 0.86
CA GLU A 108 30.93 15.65 -0.02
C GLU A 108 31.82 14.56 0.55
N LEU A 109 31.25 13.70 1.40
CA LEU A 109 31.92 12.50 1.90
C LEU A 109 32.03 11.48 0.76
N CYS A 110 33.13 11.59 0.02
CA CYS A 110 33.60 10.55 -0.87
C CYS A 110 33.76 9.25 -0.07
N ILE A 111 32.96 8.23 -0.39
CA ILE A 111 33.06 6.91 0.23
C ILE A 111 34.29 6.22 -0.35
N THR A 112 35.46 6.48 0.24
CA THR A 112 36.65 5.66 -0.01
C THR A 112 36.45 4.32 0.68
N ALA A 113 36.28 3.26 -0.11
CA ALA A 113 36.21 1.89 0.38
C ALA A 113 37.58 1.46 0.93
N SER A 114 37.79 1.65 2.24
CA SER A 114 38.92 1.08 2.95
C SER A 114 38.58 -0.35 3.36
N GLU A 115 39.11 -1.33 2.61
CA GLU A 115 39.10 -2.73 3.02
C GLU A 115 39.83 -2.87 4.36
N THR A 116 39.06 -3.02 5.44
CA THR A 116 39.58 -3.36 6.76
C THR A 116 39.08 -4.76 7.08
N GLU A 117 39.98 -5.70 7.30
CA GLU A 117 39.63 -7.10 7.58
C GLU A 117 38.72 -7.20 8.81
N TYR A 118 37.49 -7.66 8.61
CA TYR A 118 36.54 -7.90 9.70
C TYR A 118 36.80 -9.26 10.35
N PRO A 119 36.80 -9.36 11.69
CA PRO A 119 36.65 -10.64 12.37
C PRO A 119 35.32 -11.28 11.96
N PHE A 120 35.37 -12.56 11.59
CA PHE A 120 34.20 -13.34 11.18
C PHE A 120 33.10 -13.34 12.26
N VAL A 121 31.91 -12.80 11.95
CA VAL A 121 30.73 -12.80 12.82
C VAL A 121 29.68 -13.79 12.28
N PRO A 122 29.56 -14.99 12.85
CA PRO A 122 28.52 -15.94 12.48
C PRO A 122 27.27 -15.78 13.34
N GLU A 123 26.35 -14.90 12.96
CA GLU A 123 24.90 -15.13 13.12
C GLU A 123 24.10 -14.16 12.23
N THR A 124 23.02 -14.65 11.63
CA THR A 124 22.27 -13.96 10.57
C THR A 124 21.53 -12.72 11.07
N ALA A 125 22.15 -11.55 11.00
CA ALA A 125 21.48 -10.29 11.23
C ALA A 125 20.55 -9.95 10.06
N PHE A 126 19.28 -9.68 10.37
CA PHE A 126 18.34 -9.06 9.43
C PHE A 126 18.82 -7.63 9.13
N GLN A 127 19.54 -7.46 8.01
CA GLN A 127 20.02 -6.17 7.54
C GLN A 127 18.97 -5.53 6.62
N SER A 128 17.94 -4.94 7.23
CA SER A 128 17.12 -3.96 6.52
C SER A 128 17.86 -2.62 6.50
N GLU A 129 18.48 -2.28 5.37
CA GLU A 129 18.87 -0.89 5.09
C GLU A 129 17.58 -0.10 4.81
N THR A 130 16.84 0.25 5.86
CA THR A 130 15.56 0.91 5.67
C THR A 130 15.82 2.29 5.06
N SER A 131 15.08 2.67 4.01
CA SER A 131 15.14 4.05 3.51
C SER A 131 14.74 5.05 4.60
N PHE A 132 13.98 4.59 5.60
CA PHE A 132 13.61 5.35 6.78
C PHE A 132 14.79 5.63 7.71
N ASP A 133 15.77 4.72 7.91
CA ASP A 133 16.94 5.01 8.74
C ASP A 133 17.73 6.20 8.17
N SER A 134 17.93 6.25 6.85
CA SER A 134 18.63 7.37 6.20
C SER A 134 17.85 8.69 6.31
N GLN A 135 16.53 8.67 6.13
CA GLN A 135 15.66 9.85 6.26
C GLN A 135 15.46 10.28 7.71
N PHE A 136 15.45 9.34 8.65
CA PHE A 136 15.31 9.58 10.08
C PHE A 136 16.61 10.15 10.66
N VAL A 137 17.77 9.63 10.24
CA VAL A 137 19.07 10.26 10.55
C VAL A 137 19.12 11.67 9.97
N TYR A 138 18.70 11.87 8.72
CA TYR A 138 18.62 13.21 8.12
C TYR A 138 17.66 14.14 8.89
N ALA A 139 16.47 13.67 9.27
CA ALA A 139 15.50 14.44 10.06
C ALA A 139 16.00 14.72 11.49
N THR A 140 16.70 13.78 12.11
CA THR A 140 17.35 13.95 13.43
C THR A 140 18.42 15.04 13.34
N VAL A 141 19.31 14.98 12.33
CA VAL A 141 20.34 15.99 12.09
C VAL A 141 19.73 17.35 11.77
N THR A 142 18.65 17.40 10.97
CA THR A 142 17.93 18.64 10.66
C THR A 142 17.27 19.24 11.91
N ALA A 143 16.73 18.41 12.81
CA ALA A 143 16.19 18.83 14.08
C ALA A 143 17.29 19.30 15.05
N GLU A 144 18.44 18.64 15.10
CA GLU A 144 19.63 19.09 15.85
C GLU A 144 20.05 20.51 15.39
N TYR A 145 20.23 20.73 14.08
CA TYR A 145 20.52 22.07 13.54
C TYR A 145 19.44 23.12 13.89
N SER A 146 18.16 22.74 13.80
CA SER A 146 17.04 23.64 14.13
C SER A 146 16.97 24.00 15.62
N VAL A 147 17.55 23.18 16.51
CA VAL A 147 17.66 23.45 17.95
C VAL A 147 18.89 24.32 18.24
N GLU A 148 19.99 24.13 17.52
CA GLU A 148 21.22 24.93 17.66
C GLU A 148 21.07 26.38 17.18
N GLU A 149 20.17 26.67 16.23
CA GLU A 149 19.89 28.04 15.76
C GLU A 149 19.02 28.89 16.72
N VAL A 150 18.42 28.28 17.76
CA VAL A 150 17.48 28.98 18.67
C VAL A 150 18.15 29.32 20.01
N VAL A 151 17.90 30.53 20.51
CA VAL A 151 18.42 31.03 21.79
C VAL A 151 18.22 30.00 22.92
N PRO A 152 19.25 29.63 23.70
CA PRO A 152 19.15 28.61 24.73
C PRO A 152 18.10 28.96 25.79
N ASN A 153 17.19 28.04 26.02
CA ASN A 153 16.22 28.03 27.12
C ASN A 153 16.00 26.56 27.54
N ASP A 154 15.50 26.31 28.76
CA ASP A 154 15.48 24.95 29.35
C ASP A 154 14.80 23.90 28.44
N LEU A 155 13.73 24.28 27.72
CA LEU A 155 13.03 23.42 26.76
C LEU A 155 13.95 22.91 25.62
N ASN A 156 14.84 23.76 25.11
CA ASN A 156 15.75 23.40 24.01
C ASN A 156 16.82 22.42 24.49
N GLN A 157 17.22 22.51 25.77
CA GLN A 157 18.17 21.58 26.38
C GLN A 157 17.54 20.20 26.60
N GLU A 158 16.27 20.13 27.03
CA GLU A 158 15.52 18.88 27.17
C GLU A 158 15.29 18.18 25.81
N ILE A 159 14.98 18.95 24.76
CA ILE A 159 14.88 18.45 23.38
C ILE A 159 16.25 17.92 22.90
N GLY A 160 17.34 18.65 23.13
CA GLY A 160 18.70 18.24 22.76
C GLY A 160 19.14 16.94 23.46
N VAL A 161 18.84 16.80 24.76
CA VAL A 161 19.10 15.54 25.51
C VAL A 161 18.28 14.38 24.95
N SER A 162 17.02 14.62 24.58
CA SER A 162 16.14 13.61 24.00
C SER A 162 16.63 13.14 22.62
N LEU A 163 17.07 14.06 21.76
CA LEU A 163 17.69 13.75 20.45
C LEU A 163 19.00 12.96 20.62
N ALA A 164 19.86 13.35 21.56
CA ALA A 164 21.10 12.63 21.87
C ALA A 164 20.85 11.21 22.39
N ALA A 165 19.85 11.02 23.25
CA ALA A 165 19.45 9.70 23.76
C ALA A 165 18.92 8.80 22.63
N LEU A 166 18.09 9.34 21.74
CA LEU A 166 17.55 8.67 20.55
C LEU A 166 18.67 8.22 19.59
N LYS A 167 19.66 9.11 19.34
CA LYS A 167 20.86 8.84 18.53
C LYS A 167 21.72 7.73 19.14
N SER A 168 21.90 7.73 20.47
CA SER A 168 22.61 6.69 21.21
C SER A 168 21.90 5.32 21.11
N LEU A 169 20.57 5.30 21.28
CA LEU A 169 19.74 4.09 21.10
C LEU A 169 19.85 3.51 19.69
N LEU A 170 19.90 4.36 18.65
CA LEU A 170 20.06 3.93 17.26
C LEU A 170 21.46 3.37 16.99
N CYS A 171 22.52 4.05 17.41
CA CYS A 171 23.89 3.55 17.29
C CYS A 171 24.10 2.24 18.07
N GLY A 172 23.39 2.04 19.18
CA GLY A 172 23.39 0.81 19.99
C GLY A 172 22.81 -0.43 19.30
N LYS A 173 21.99 -0.27 18.23
CA LYS A 173 21.35 -1.40 17.52
C LYS A 173 22.30 -2.29 16.70
N ARG A 174 23.60 -2.00 16.66
CA ARG A 174 24.62 -2.82 15.97
C ARG A 174 24.95 -4.16 16.65
N LYS A 175 24.43 -4.44 17.86
CA LYS A 175 24.48 -5.79 18.46
C LYS A 175 23.30 -6.62 17.95
N PRO A 176 23.46 -7.93 17.69
CA PRO A 176 22.37 -8.79 17.22
C PRO A 176 21.26 -8.90 18.29
N SER A 177 20.19 -8.15 18.07
CA SER A 177 19.00 -8.18 18.92
C SER A 177 18.22 -9.50 18.74
N PRO A 178 17.60 -10.06 19.80
CA PRO A 178 16.71 -11.20 19.66
C PRO A 178 15.50 -10.94 18.73
N SER A 179 15.18 -9.67 18.43
CA SER A 179 14.18 -9.28 17.40
C SER A 179 14.51 -9.79 15.99
N ASN A 180 15.79 -10.06 15.71
CA ASN A 180 16.26 -10.49 14.39
C ASN A 180 16.23 -12.02 14.22
N LYS A 181 15.86 -12.78 15.26
CA LYS A 181 15.75 -14.24 15.18
C LYS A 181 14.53 -14.64 14.36
N LEU A 182 14.76 -15.40 13.29
CA LEU A 182 13.74 -15.94 12.39
C LEU A 182 12.97 -17.14 12.98
N SER A 183 12.83 -17.19 14.30
CA SER A 183 12.08 -18.21 15.01
C SER A 183 11.57 -17.71 16.37
N PHE A 184 10.35 -18.12 16.73
CA PHE A 184 9.86 -18.00 18.11
C PHE A 184 10.75 -18.82 19.06
N PRO A 185 10.92 -18.40 20.33
CA PRO A 185 11.75 -19.13 21.28
C PRO A 185 11.13 -20.50 21.57
N ARG A 186 11.84 -21.59 21.26
CA ARG A 186 11.44 -22.92 21.73
C ARG A 186 11.65 -23.01 23.24
N ALA A 187 10.60 -23.36 23.99
CA ALA A 187 10.77 -23.89 25.33
C ALA A 187 11.62 -25.17 25.23
N VAL A 188 12.80 -25.19 25.87
CA VAL A 188 13.73 -26.31 25.81
C VAL A 188 13.15 -27.51 26.57
N THR A 189 12.40 -28.35 25.86
CA THR A 189 12.00 -29.67 26.34
C THR A 189 13.11 -30.67 26.02
N LYS A 190 13.58 -31.41 27.03
CA LYS A 190 14.53 -32.51 26.83
C LYS A 190 13.94 -33.49 25.81
N ALA A 191 14.70 -33.81 24.77
CA ALA A 191 14.24 -34.67 23.69
C ALA A 191 13.98 -36.10 24.19
N THR A 192 12.71 -36.44 24.39
CA THR A 192 12.27 -37.84 24.51
C THR A 192 12.21 -38.45 23.11
N LEU A 193 12.69 -39.69 22.95
CA LEU A 193 12.82 -40.37 21.64
C LEU A 193 11.49 -40.82 20.99
N SER A 194 10.35 -40.39 21.54
CA SER A 194 9.02 -40.60 20.95
C SER A 194 8.50 -39.30 20.34
N ALA A 195 7.77 -39.40 19.23
CA ALA A 195 7.06 -38.26 18.66
C ALA A 195 6.14 -37.66 19.76
N PRO A 196 6.28 -36.37 20.12
CA PRO A 196 5.54 -35.80 21.23
C PRO A 196 4.05 -35.82 20.89
N LYS A 197 3.28 -36.57 21.67
CA LYS A 197 1.81 -36.54 21.60
C LYS A 197 1.37 -35.11 21.90
N ILE A 198 0.70 -34.46 20.95
CA ILE A 198 0.19 -33.11 21.13
C ILE A 198 -0.83 -33.15 22.27
N GLU A 199 -0.56 -32.38 23.32
CA GLU A 199 -1.45 -32.19 24.45
C GLU A 199 -2.47 -31.10 24.07
N LEU A 200 -3.76 -31.41 24.27
CA LEU A 200 -4.88 -30.56 23.86
C LEU A 200 -5.70 -30.17 25.10
N PRO A 201 -6.32 -28.96 25.13
CA PRO A 201 -7.27 -28.60 26.18
C PRO A 201 -8.40 -29.64 26.35
N PRO A 202 -8.97 -29.80 27.55
CA PRO A 202 -10.15 -30.65 27.77
C PRO A 202 -11.37 -30.20 26.93
N MET A 203 -12.15 -31.18 26.50
CA MET A 203 -13.26 -30.99 25.54
C MET A 203 -14.41 -30.16 26.13
N ASP A 204 -14.68 -30.28 27.42
CA ASP A 204 -15.62 -29.47 28.18
C ASP A 204 -15.26 -27.97 28.11
N ILE A 205 -13.98 -27.64 28.31
CA ILE A 205 -13.46 -26.28 28.19
C ILE A 205 -13.56 -25.75 26.74
N ILE A 206 -13.29 -26.60 25.74
CA ILE A 206 -13.47 -26.23 24.32
C ILE A 206 -14.94 -25.92 24.01
N ILE A 207 -15.87 -26.73 24.51
CA ILE A 207 -17.31 -26.51 24.31
C ILE A 207 -17.76 -25.21 25.00
N GLU A 208 -17.22 -24.90 26.18
CA GLU A 208 -17.48 -23.63 26.89
C GLU A 208 -17.00 -22.43 26.07
N VAL A 209 -15.75 -22.45 25.60
CA VAL A 209 -15.17 -21.38 24.77
C VAL A 209 -15.89 -21.21 23.43
N LEU A 210 -16.26 -22.29 22.74
CA LEU A 210 -17.02 -22.22 21.49
C LEU A 210 -18.42 -21.59 21.70
N LYS A 211 -19.10 -21.90 22.81
CA LYS A 211 -20.37 -21.25 23.18
C LYS A 211 -20.19 -19.76 23.48
N LYS A 212 -19.06 -19.37 24.08
CA LYS A 212 -18.75 -17.95 24.30
C LYS A 212 -18.47 -17.24 22.97
N ALA A 213 -17.71 -17.86 22.06
CA ALA A 213 -17.40 -17.33 20.73
C ALA A 213 -18.63 -17.05 19.85
N SER A 214 -19.68 -17.87 19.95
CA SER A 214 -20.93 -17.63 19.19
C SER A 214 -21.76 -16.44 19.72
N THR A 215 -21.54 -15.99 20.95
CA THR A 215 -22.23 -14.82 21.51
C THR A 215 -21.36 -13.56 21.44
N GLN A 216 -20.08 -13.69 21.79
CA GLN A 216 -19.06 -12.64 21.86
C GLN A 216 -17.92 -12.97 20.89
N ILE A 217 -17.97 -12.41 19.69
CA ILE A 217 -17.01 -12.73 18.61
C ILE A 217 -15.59 -12.28 19.01
N PRO A 218 -14.60 -13.19 19.06
CA PRO A 218 -13.21 -12.84 19.38
C PRO A 218 -12.60 -11.84 18.40
N LEU A 219 -11.79 -10.91 18.92
CA LEU A 219 -11.02 -9.94 18.13
C LEU A 219 -10.11 -10.59 17.09
N VAL A 220 -9.56 -11.78 17.36
CA VAL A 220 -8.74 -12.51 16.37
C VAL A 220 -9.52 -12.85 15.10
N ILE A 221 -10.82 -13.14 15.18
CA ILE A 221 -11.66 -13.42 14.00
C ILE A 221 -11.82 -12.14 13.18
N LEU A 222 -12.10 -11.03 13.86
CA LEU A 222 -12.31 -9.70 13.27
C LEU A 222 -11.03 -9.13 12.63
N HIS A 223 -9.88 -9.22 13.32
CA HIS A 223 -8.61 -8.66 12.88
C HIS A 223 -7.86 -9.55 11.89
N SER A 224 -7.94 -10.89 12.01
CA SER A 224 -7.28 -11.82 11.08
C SER A 224 -8.04 -12.03 9.77
N GLY A 225 -9.18 -11.34 9.59
CA GLY A 225 -10.05 -11.48 8.43
C GLY A 225 -10.65 -12.88 8.27
N LEU A 226 -10.85 -13.61 9.37
CA LEU A 226 -11.44 -14.95 9.31
C LEU A 226 -12.96 -14.83 9.32
N ARG A 227 -13.61 -15.57 8.44
CA ARG A 227 -15.00 -15.31 8.02
C ARG A 227 -16.01 -15.33 9.15
N ASP A 228 -15.98 -16.37 9.97
CA ASP A 228 -16.92 -16.62 11.06
C ASP A 228 -16.34 -17.66 12.03
N GLU A 229 -16.94 -17.76 13.22
CA GLU A 229 -16.59 -18.70 14.28
C GLU A 229 -16.75 -20.18 13.88
N SER A 230 -17.48 -20.47 12.79
CA SER A 230 -17.69 -21.83 12.31
C SER A 230 -16.39 -22.53 11.91
N LEU A 231 -15.39 -21.78 11.42
CA LEU A 231 -14.06 -22.33 11.10
C LEU A 231 -13.40 -22.96 12.35
N LEU A 232 -13.46 -22.27 13.50
CA LEU A 232 -12.91 -22.80 14.75
C LEU A 232 -13.70 -24.01 15.24
N GLU A 233 -15.04 -23.97 15.14
CA GLU A 233 -15.89 -25.10 15.50
C GLU A 233 -15.62 -26.33 14.60
N GLU A 234 -15.47 -26.16 13.29
CA GLU A 234 -15.14 -27.22 12.34
C GLU A 234 -13.75 -27.82 12.59
N LEU A 235 -12.74 -26.98 12.83
CA LEU A 235 -11.39 -27.44 13.17
C LEU A 235 -11.37 -28.22 14.49
N CYS A 236 -12.03 -27.72 15.54
CA CYS A 236 -12.20 -28.43 16.79
C CYS A 236 -12.91 -29.78 16.60
N LYS A 237 -14.01 -29.83 15.84
CA LYS A 237 -14.68 -31.10 15.50
C LYS A 237 -13.75 -32.10 14.81
N LYS A 238 -12.99 -31.66 13.80
CA LYS A 238 -12.04 -32.50 13.07
C LYS A 238 -10.93 -33.05 13.98
N VAL A 239 -10.32 -32.20 14.81
CA VAL A 239 -9.16 -32.57 15.65
C VAL A 239 -9.56 -33.44 16.84
N TYR A 240 -10.67 -33.13 17.52
CA TYR A 240 -11.13 -33.88 18.70
C TYR A 240 -11.91 -35.15 18.35
N PHE A 241 -12.58 -35.17 17.19
CA PHE A 241 -13.35 -36.33 16.70
C PHE A 241 -12.92 -36.72 15.27
N PRO A 242 -11.67 -37.18 15.08
CA PRO A 242 -11.13 -37.46 13.75
C PRO A 242 -11.83 -38.67 13.11
N THR A 243 -12.73 -38.39 12.16
CA THR A 243 -13.34 -39.41 11.26
C THR A 243 -12.50 -39.64 9.99
N LYS A 244 -11.52 -38.77 9.74
CA LYS A 244 -10.57 -38.81 8.62
C LYS A 244 -9.19 -38.39 9.14
N HIS A 245 -8.16 -38.56 8.31
CA HIS A 245 -6.83 -38.02 8.59
C HIS A 245 -6.89 -36.49 8.72
N VAL A 246 -6.42 -35.97 9.86
CA VAL A 246 -6.31 -34.53 10.12
C VAL A 246 -4.89 -34.08 9.77
N SER A 247 -4.76 -33.01 8.98
CA SER A 247 -3.46 -32.47 8.60
C SER A 247 -2.77 -31.74 9.76
N LYS A 248 -1.43 -31.63 9.67
CA LYS A 248 -0.65 -30.74 10.55
C LYS A 248 -1.14 -29.30 10.46
N GLY A 249 -1.52 -28.83 9.27
CA GLY A 249 -2.05 -27.49 9.02
C GLY A 249 -3.34 -27.20 9.78
N GLU A 250 -4.33 -28.09 9.68
CA GLU A 250 -5.59 -27.98 10.45
C GLU A 250 -5.33 -27.96 11.97
N THR A 251 -4.43 -28.82 12.46
CA THR A 251 -4.08 -28.88 13.89
C THR A 251 -3.35 -27.61 14.34
N THR A 252 -2.45 -27.07 13.49
CA THR A 252 -1.69 -25.84 13.75
C THR A 252 -2.64 -24.64 13.79
N LEU A 253 -3.50 -24.49 12.78
CA LEU A 253 -4.48 -23.42 12.69
C LEU A 253 -5.44 -23.43 13.88
N MET A 254 -5.97 -24.61 14.27
CA MET A 254 -6.82 -24.74 15.46
C MET A 254 -6.12 -24.23 16.73
N ASN A 255 -4.86 -24.64 16.96
CA ASN A 255 -4.11 -24.19 18.13
C ASN A 255 -3.79 -22.68 18.07
N GLY A 256 -3.51 -22.13 16.88
CA GLY A 256 -3.32 -20.68 16.70
C GLY A 256 -4.57 -19.88 17.05
N LEU A 257 -5.74 -20.33 16.60
CA LEU A 257 -7.02 -19.71 16.93
C LEU A 257 -7.33 -19.83 18.43
N LEU A 258 -7.21 -21.04 18.99
CA LEU A 258 -7.46 -21.25 20.43
C LEU A 258 -6.51 -20.44 21.31
N PHE A 259 -5.24 -20.26 20.93
CA PHE A 259 -4.30 -19.38 21.64
C PHE A 259 -4.87 -17.97 21.83
N TYR A 260 -5.31 -17.34 20.73
CA TYR A 260 -5.88 -16.00 20.79
C TYR A 260 -7.20 -15.96 21.55
N VAL A 261 -8.12 -16.89 21.30
CA VAL A 261 -9.44 -16.90 21.96
C VAL A 261 -9.33 -17.14 23.48
N PHE A 262 -8.47 -18.07 23.91
CA PHE A 262 -8.18 -18.26 25.34
C PHE A 262 -7.43 -17.08 25.95
N GLY A 263 -6.55 -16.42 25.20
CA GLY A 263 -5.84 -15.22 25.64
C GLY A 263 -6.80 -14.04 25.89
N GLU A 264 -7.68 -13.77 24.93
CA GLU A 264 -8.68 -12.70 24.99
C GLU A 264 -9.66 -12.92 26.16
N TYR A 265 -10.34 -14.07 26.21
CA TYR A 265 -11.27 -14.38 27.29
C TYR A 265 -10.59 -14.63 28.64
N GLY A 266 -9.28 -14.88 28.65
CA GLY A 266 -8.48 -14.99 29.87
C GLY A 266 -8.16 -13.64 30.50
N MET A 267 -8.35 -12.53 29.77
CA MET A 267 -7.97 -11.15 30.15
C MET A 267 -9.18 -10.20 30.24
N GLU A 268 -10.41 -10.72 30.21
CA GLU A 268 -11.63 -9.92 30.23
C GLU A 268 -11.81 -9.13 31.55
N GLU A 269 -12.50 -7.99 31.50
CA GLU A 269 -12.57 -7.01 32.59
C GLU A 269 -13.10 -7.61 33.91
N GLY A 270 -12.26 -7.58 34.95
CA GLY A 270 -12.64 -7.95 36.32
C GLY A 270 -11.50 -8.64 37.08
N ASP A 271 -11.11 -9.83 36.63
CA ASP A 271 -10.02 -10.64 37.20
C ASP A 271 -9.53 -11.66 36.14
N PRO A 272 -8.22 -11.77 35.85
CA PRO A 272 -7.74 -12.69 34.81
C PRO A 272 -8.04 -14.16 35.13
N ASN A 273 -8.60 -14.91 34.17
CA ASN A 273 -8.92 -16.33 34.34
C ASN A 273 -7.65 -17.19 34.16
N PRO A 274 -7.05 -17.75 35.24
CA PRO A 274 -5.78 -18.46 35.15
C PRO A 274 -5.89 -19.79 34.38
N LEU A 275 -7.07 -20.41 34.35
CA LEU A 275 -7.31 -21.65 33.63
C LEU A 275 -7.24 -21.39 32.11
N TYR A 276 -7.92 -20.35 31.65
CA TYR A 276 -7.90 -19.94 30.24
C TYR A 276 -6.49 -19.50 29.82
N LEU A 277 -5.79 -18.70 30.64
CA LEU A 277 -4.41 -18.29 30.35
C LEU A 277 -3.41 -19.46 30.30
N ASN A 278 -3.65 -20.55 31.04
CA ASN A 278 -2.86 -21.76 30.93
C ASN A 278 -3.14 -22.52 29.62
N TYR A 279 -4.39 -22.60 29.17
CA TYR A 279 -4.72 -23.18 27.87
C TYR A 279 -4.27 -22.30 26.70
N ALA A 280 -4.26 -20.97 26.83
CA ALA A 280 -3.65 -20.06 25.87
C ALA A 280 -2.18 -20.43 25.64
N LYS A 281 -1.38 -20.59 26.71
CA LYS A 281 0.04 -20.99 26.65
C LYS A 281 0.24 -22.39 26.05
N LEU A 282 -0.65 -23.35 26.34
CA LEU A 282 -0.61 -24.68 25.74
C LEU A 282 -0.84 -24.61 24.22
N CYS A 283 -1.88 -23.89 23.81
CA CYS A 283 -2.22 -23.67 22.41
C CYS A 283 -1.11 -22.88 21.69
N GLU A 284 -0.52 -21.87 22.31
CA GLU A 284 0.63 -21.11 21.78
C GLU A 284 1.82 -22.03 21.50
N LYS A 285 2.19 -22.87 22.47
CA LYS A 285 3.28 -23.85 22.34
C LYS A 285 3.04 -24.81 21.17
N ASN A 286 1.83 -25.34 21.04
CA ASN A 286 1.46 -26.24 19.94
C ASN A 286 1.47 -25.52 18.58
N PHE A 287 0.93 -24.29 18.53
CA PHE A 287 0.88 -23.45 17.34
C PHE A 287 2.29 -23.09 16.85
N VAL A 288 3.15 -22.61 17.74
CA VAL A 288 4.55 -22.29 17.45
C VAL A 288 5.32 -23.54 16.99
N ALA A 289 5.06 -24.70 17.57
CA ALA A 289 5.67 -25.95 17.11
C ALA A 289 5.25 -26.30 15.67
N GLY A 290 3.97 -26.11 15.32
CA GLY A 290 3.44 -26.32 13.97
C GLY A 290 3.97 -25.32 12.94
N LEU A 291 4.08 -24.03 13.30
CA LEU A 291 4.69 -22.99 12.45
C LEU A 291 6.18 -23.23 12.15
N GLN A 292 6.87 -23.95 13.04
CA GLN A 292 8.28 -24.33 12.88
C GLN A 292 8.46 -25.70 12.21
N ASP A 293 7.37 -26.36 11.79
CA ASP A 293 7.43 -27.54 10.94
C ASP A 293 7.63 -27.10 9.48
N TYR A 294 8.58 -27.74 8.79
CA TYR A 294 8.91 -27.43 7.40
C TYR A 294 7.69 -27.54 6.47
N ASP A 295 6.81 -28.51 6.70
CA ASP A 295 5.64 -28.75 5.86
C ASP A 295 4.67 -27.56 5.90
N CYS A 296 4.60 -26.83 7.02
CA CYS A 296 3.76 -25.64 7.18
C CYS A 296 4.22 -24.48 6.28
N LEU A 297 5.53 -24.31 6.14
CA LEU A 297 6.15 -23.24 5.35
C LEU A 297 6.10 -23.48 3.84
N VAL A 298 6.06 -24.75 3.39
CA VAL A 298 6.18 -25.09 1.96
C VAL A 298 4.95 -25.76 1.34
N THR A 299 4.06 -26.37 2.13
CA THR A 299 2.92 -27.10 1.57
C THR A 299 1.76 -26.14 1.30
N PRO A 300 1.32 -25.99 0.04
CA PRO A 300 0.30 -25.01 -0.33
C PRO A 300 -1.11 -25.50 0.01
N THR A 301 -1.58 -25.21 1.23
CA THR A 301 -3.00 -25.38 1.63
C THR A 301 -3.55 -24.09 2.23
N LEU A 302 -4.88 -23.96 2.27
CA LEU A 302 -5.54 -22.79 2.87
C LEU A 302 -5.20 -22.68 4.36
N GLU A 303 -5.19 -23.82 5.06
CA GLU A 303 -4.96 -23.91 6.50
C GLU A 303 -3.51 -23.55 6.87
N ASN A 304 -2.53 -23.91 6.03
CA ASN A 304 -1.16 -23.47 6.19
C ASN A 304 -1.03 -21.96 5.96
N ILE A 305 -1.65 -21.41 4.90
CA ILE A 305 -1.63 -19.97 4.62
C ILE A 305 -2.27 -19.17 5.77
N GLN A 306 -3.40 -19.64 6.31
CA GLN A 306 -4.05 -19.05 7.49
C GLN A 306 -3.18 -19.19 8.76
N SER A 307 -2.49 -20.33 8.95
CA SER A 307 -1.53 -20.51 10.04
C SER A 307 -0.38 -19.50 9.94
N LEU A 308 0.19 -19.32 8.74
CA LEU A 308 1.27 -18.35 8.48
C LEU A 308 0.81 -16.91 8.68
N LEU A 309 -0.44 -16.57 8.34
CA LEU A 309 -1.04 -15.27 8.65
C LEU A 309 -1.09 -15.03 10.17
N LEU A 310 -1.62 -15.98 10.96
CA LEU A 310 -1.63 -15.88 12.42
C LEU A 310 -0.20 -15.83 13.00
N GLY A 311 0.75 -16.53 12.38
CA GLY A 311 2.17 -16.47 12.75
C GLY A 311 2.80 -15.10 12.48
N ALA A 312 2.42 -14.44 11.39
CA ALA A 312 2.82 -13.07 11.09
C ALA A 312 2.24 -12.06 12.08
N ILE A 313 0.95 -12.19 12.43
CA ILE A 313 0.29 -11.34 13.45
C ILE A 313 0.99 -11.52 14.80
N LYS A 314 1.20 -12.77 15.27
CA LYS A 314 1.95 -13.02 16.50
C LYS A 314 3.36 -12.44 16.47
N ALA A 315 4.08 -12.58 15.35
CA ALA A 315 5.42 -12.03 15.22
C ALA A 315 5.42 -10.48 15.21
N GLN A 316 4.33 -9.84 14.79
CA GLN A 316 4.14 -8.39 14.89
C GLN A 316 3.90 -7.97 16.36
N GLU A 317 3.03 -8.67 17.08
CA GLU A 317 2.75 -8.46 18.51
C GLU A 317 4.01 -8.66 19.37
N ASP A 318 4.77 -9.74 19.12
CA ASP A 318 6.07 -10.03 19.76
C ASP A 318 7.18 -9.03 19.35
N SER A 319 6.90 -8.03 18.51
CA SER A 319 7.84 -7.03 17.99
C SER A 319 9.04 -7.62 17.23
N ARG A 320 8.79 -8.61 16.38
CA ARG A 320 9.78 -9.36 15.57
C ARG A 320 9.56 -9.14 14.07
N PRO A 321 9.88 -7.95 13.51
CA PRO A 321 9.58 -7.63 12.11
C PRO A 321 10.23 -8.59 11.10
N ALA A 322 11.43 -9.09 11.38
CA ALA A 322 12.11 -10.08 10.53
C ALA A 322 11.36 -11.42 10.43
N LEU A 323 10.82 -11.90 11.55
CA LEU A 323 10.02 -13.12 11.61
C LEU A 323 8.62 -12.91 11.01
N CYS A 324 8.01 -11.76 11.27
CA CYS A 324 6.75 -11.34 10.64
C CYS A 324 6.88 -11.36 9.11
N TRP A 325 7.91 -10.71 8.56
CA TRP A 325 8.21 -10.72 7.13
C TRP A 325 8.49 -12.14 6.60
N THR A 326 9.16 -13.00 7.37
CA THR A 326 9.39 -14.41 6.97
C THR A 326 8.08 -15.16 6.76
N PHE A 327 7.12 -15.06 7.69
CA PHE A 327 5.81 -15.70 7.56
C PHE A 327 4.97 -15.09 6.43
N VAL A 328 5.00 -13.76 6.27
CA VAL A 328 4.31 -13.07 5.17
C VAL A 328 4.86 -13.51 3.81
N SER A 329 6.19 -13.59 3.66
CA SER A 329 6.85 -14.03 2.42
C SER A 329 6.50 -15.48 2.07
N ALA A 330 6.48 -16.38 3.07
CA ALA A 330 6.03 -17.76 2.88
C ALA A 330 4.54 -17.83 2.49
N GLY A 331 3.65 -17.15 3.21
CA GLY A 331 2.22 -17.09 2.92
C GLY A 331 1.92 -16.51 1.53
N ALA A 332 2.59 -15.42 1.16
CA ALA A 332 2.51 -14.82 -0.17
C ALA A 332 2.94 -15.80 -1.27
N ARG A 333 4.02 -16.56 -1.05
CA ARG A 333 4.50 -17.58 -1.98
C ARG A 333 3.49 -18.71 -2.17
N LEU A 334 2.87 -19.21 -1.09
CA LEU A 334 1.83 -20.24 -1.17
C LEU A 334 0.55 -19.71 -1.86
N CYS A 335 0.15 -18.47 -1.58
CA CYS A 335 -0.93 -17.77 -2.30
C CYS A 335 -0.65 -17.64 -3.82
N GLN A 336 0.61 -17.40 -4.21
CA GLN A 336 1.00 -17.38 -5.62
C GLN A 336 0.90 -18.78 -6.26
N ILE A 337 1.42 -19.82 -5.59
CA ILE A 337 1.36 -21.22 -6.06
C ILE A 337 -0.08 -21.69 -6.26
N LEU A 338 -1.00 -21.32 -5.35
CA LEU A 338 -2.42 -21.67 -5.46
C LEU A 338 -3.26 -20.70 -6.32
N GLY A 339 -2.65 -19.66 -6.89
CA GLY A 339 -3.35 -18.69 -7.74
C GLY A 339 -4.33 -17.77 -7.01
N TYR A 340 -4.20 -17.56 -5.70
CA TYR A 340 -5.15 -16.73 -4.91
C TYR A 340 -5.17 -15.25 -5.32
N HIS A 341 -4.13 -14.79 -6.03
CA HIS A 341 -4.05 -13.46 -6.65
C HIS A 341 -4.94 -13.32 -7.91
N ARG A 342 -5.53 -14.43 -8.41
CA ARG A 342 -6.35 -14.48 -9.64
C ARG A 342 -7.82 -14.76 -9.37
N GLU A 343 -8.68 -13.90 -9.87
CA GLU A 343 -10.14 -14.09 -9.82
C GLU A 343 -10.56 -15.37 -10.53
N ALA A 344 -9.98 -15.64 -11.70
CA ALA A 344 -10.30 -16.79 -12.53
C ALA A 344 -9.93 -18.15 -11.91
N VAL A 345 -9.20 -18.15 -10.79
CA VAL A 345 -8.91 -19.34 -9.98
C VAL A 345 -9.84 -19.39 -8.77
N VAL A 346 -9.89 -18.31 -7.98
CA VAL A 346 -10.67 -18.24 -6.72
C VAL A 346 -12.18 -18.39 -6.95
N SER A 347 -12.72 -17.89 -8.06
CA SER A 347 -14.14 -18.00 -8.43
C SER A 347 -14.61 -19.41 -8.78
N ARG A 348 -13.71 -20.41 -8.85
CA ARG A 348 -14.06 -21.81 -9.14
C ARG A 348 -14.47 -22.61 -7.91
N ASP A 349 -14.09 -22.16 -6.72
CA ASP A 349 -14.43 -22.80 -5.46
C ASP A 349 -15.88 -22.50 -5.04
N SER A 350 -16.37 -23.16 -3.97
CA SER A 350 -17.62 -22.75 -3.34
C SER A 350 -17.51 -21.31 -2.80
N PRO A 351 -18.62 -20.55 -2.72
CA PRO A 351 -18.57 -19.15 -2.27
C PRO A 351 -17.88 -18.96 -0.91
N GLN A 352 -18.04 -19.90 0.01
CA GLN A 352 -17.41 -19.89 1.34
C GLN A 352 -15.88 -20.03 1.25
N VAL A 353 -15.39 -20.97 0.44
CA VAL A 353 -13.95 -21.23 0.26
C VAL A 353 -13.31 -20.13 -0.57
N ALA A 354 -13.98 -19.67 -1.64
CA ALA A 354 -13.54 -18.54 -2.44
C ALA A 354 -13.33 -17.29 -1.57
N GLU A 355 -14.27 -17.02 -0.65
CA GLU A 355 -14.18 -15.88 0.26
C GLU A 355 -13.02 -16.00 1.25
N ALA A 356 -12.83 -17.17 1.88
CA ALA A 356 -11.71 -17.41 2.78
C ALA A 356 -10.35 -17.23 2.08
N LYS A 357 -10.24 -17.62 0.79
CA LYS A 357 -9.06 -17.38 -0.05
C LYS A 357 -8.82 -15.89 -0.32
N ARG A 358 -9.87 -15.12 -0.64
CA ARG A 358 -9.77 -13.65 -0.80
C ARG A 358 -9.32 -12.99 0.49
N GLN A 359 -9.94 -13.34 1.62
CA GLN A 359 -9.65 -12.75 2.92
C GLN A 359 -8.19 -12.95 3.31
N VAL A 360 -7.71 -14.20 3.33
CA VAL A 360 -6.32 -14.49 3.72
C VAL A 360 -5.30 -13.85 2.76
N PHE A 361 -5.61 -13.77 1.47
CA PHE A 361 -4.79 -13.07 0.48
C PHE A 361 -4.71 -11.57 0.75
N TRP A 362 -5.84 -10.89 0.94
CA TRP A 362 -5.88 -9.44 1.19
C TRP A 362 -5.29 -9.07 2.56
N MET A 363 -5.42 -9.95 3.57
CA MET A 363 -4.75 -9.80 4.86
C MET A 363 -3.22 -9.85 4.72
N LEU A 364 -2.68 -10.88 4.05
CA LEU A 364 -1.24 -10.99 3.79
C LEU A 364 -0.74 -9.81 2.94
N TYR A 365 -1.53 -9.33 1.97
CA TYR A 365 -1.22 -8.13 1.19
C TYR A 365 -1.09 -6.87 2.05
N MET A 366 -2.01 -6.62 2.98
CA MET A 366 -1.94 -5.43 3.85
C MET A 366 -0.70 -5.43 4.74
N ILE A 367 -0.36 -6.58 5.33
CA ILE A 367 0.85 -6.73 6.14
C ILE A 367 2.10 -6.59 5.26
N ASP A 368 2.14 -7.24 4.09
CA ASP A 368 3.26 -7.14 3.14
C ASP A 368 3.55 -5.69 2.72
N LYS A 369 2.53 -4.91 2.34
CA LYS A 369 2.73 -3.49 1.96
C LYS A 369 3.16 -2.61 3.13
N THR A 370 2.63 -2.86 4.33
CA THR A 370 3.05 -2.14 5.54
C THR A 370 4.50 -2.44 5.90
N LEU A 371 4.92 -3.71 5.85
CA LEU A 371 6.31 -4.12 6.09
C LEU A 371 7.25 -3.61 4.99
N SER A 372 6.85 -3.70 3.72
CA SER A 372 7.64 -3.24 2.57
C SER A 372 7.99 -1.76 2.68
N LEU A 373 6.98 -0.93 3.00
CA LEU A 373 7.19 0.48 3.26
C LEU A 373 8.11 0.67 4.47
N ASN A 374 7.69 0.22 5.67
CA ASN A 374 8.38 0.53 6.92
C ASN A 374 9.81 -0.01 7.00
N LEU A 375 10.09 -1.16 6.38
CA LEU A 375 11.42 -1.79 6.35
C LEU A 375 12.23 -1.42 5.10
N GLY A 376 11.66 -0.69 4.14
CA GLY A 376 12.30 -0.37 2.87
C GLY A 376 12.47 -1.56 1.91
N HIS A 377 11.84 -2.69 2.21
CA HIS A 377 11.97 -3.94 1.45
C HIS A 377 11.04 -3.96 0.23
N THR A 378 11.42 -4.72 -0.80
CA THR A 378 10.50 -4.98 -1.92
C THR A 378 9.34 -5.85 -1.47
N SER A 379 8.16 -5.60 -2.02
CA SER A 379 6.92 -6.32 -1.69
C SER A 379 6.89 -7.71 -2.33
N ASN A 380 6.45 -8.70 -1.55
CA ASN A 380 6.26 -10.07 -2.04
C ASN A 380 5.10 -10.19 -3.03
N ILE A 381 4.11 -9.30 -2.95
CA ILE A 381 2.89 -9.33 -3.76
C ILE A 381 2.83 -8.10 -4.69
N PRO A 382 3.42 -8.17 -5.91
CA PRO A 382 3.44 -7.05 -6.84
C PRO A 382 2.03 -6.66 -7.28
N SER A 383 1.66 -5.38 -7.12
CA SER A 383 0.28 -4.91 -7.32
C SER A 383 -0.21 -5.04 -8.77
N HIS A 384 0.69 -5.16 -9.75
CA HIS A 384 0.36 -5.31 -11.16
C HIS A 384 -0.06 -6.74 -11.55
N ASP A 385 0.13 -7.73 -10.66
CA ASP A 385 -0.21 -9.13 -10.92
C ASP A 385 -1.48 -9.59 -10.19
N ILE A 386 -2.26 -8.65 -9.63
CA ILE A 386 -3.45 -8.92 -8.82
C ILE A 386 -4.71 -8.57 -9.62
N ASP A 387 -5.55 -9.57 -9.88
CA ASP A 387 -6.89 -9.38 -10.45
C ASP A 387 -8.03 -9.97 -9.59
N VAL A 388 -7.70 -10.70 -8.51
CA VAL A 388 -8.69 -11.18 -7.54
C VAL A 388 -9.50 -10.03 -6.93
N MET A 389 -10.82 -10.21 -6.88
CA MET A 389 -11.74 -9.24 -6.31
C MET A 389 -11.56 -9.14 -4.79
N MET A 390 -11.98 -8.00 -4.24
CA MET A 390 -12.07 -7.84 -2.79
C MET A 390 -13.09 -8.83 -2.21
N TYR A 391 -12.85 -9.29 -0.98
CA TYR A 391 -13.88 -10.04 -0.26
C TYR A 391 -15.11 -9.15 -0.01
N SER A 392 -16.28 -9.78 0.02
CA SER A 392 -17.56 -9.13 0.23
C SER A 392 -17.73 -8.75 1.70
N PRO A 393 -18.32 -7.59 2.02
CA PRO A 393 -18.71 -7.29 3.39
C PRO A 393 -19.73 -8.32 3.89
N ILE A 394 -19.42 -9.00 4.99
CA ILE A 394 -20.37 -9.91 5.64
C ILE A 394 -21.57 -9.10 6.14
N SER A 395 -22.78 -9.54 5.84
CA SER A 395 -24.03 -8.82 6.18
C SER A 395 -24.38 -8.85 7.67
N GLU A 396 -23.69 -9.66 8.47
CA GLU A 396 -23.89 -9.80 9.92
C GLU A 396 -23.56 -8.48 10.64
N PRO A 397 -24.53 -7.84 11.32
CA PRO A 397 -24.34 -6.52 11.95
C PRO A 397 -23.14 -6.42 12.90
N LYS A 398 -22.78 -7.50 13.60
CA LYS A 398 -21.60 -7.52 14.50
C LYS A 398 -20.26 -7.39 13.75
N ILE A 399 -20.16 -7.95 12.54
CA ILE A 399 -18.90 -8.09 11.78
C ILE A 399 -18.84 -7.07 10.62
N ALA A 400 -19.98 -6.55 10.16
CA ALA A 400 -20.06 -5.62 9.03
C ALA A 400 -19.22 -4.34 9.20
N PRO A 401 -19.14 -3.67 10.38
CA PRO A 401 -18.28 -2.50 10.58
C PRO A 401 -16.79 -2.83 10.38
N TRP A 402 -16.33 -3.92 11.01
CA TRP A 402 -14.94 -4.39 10.92
C TRP A 402 -14.55 -4.75 9.49
N ASN A 403 -15.40 -5.49 8.77
CA ASN A 403 -15.17 -5.77 7.34
C ASN A 403 -14.98 -4.48 6.52
N ARG A 404 -15.76 -3.43 6.75
CA ARG A 404 -15.60 -2.16 6.02
C ARG A 404 -14.29 -1.45 6.36
N VAL A 405 -13.89 -1.47 7.64
CA VAL A 405 -12.59 -0.92 8.10
C VAL A 405 -11.43 -1.67 7.41
N MET A 406 -11.45 -3.00 7.42
CA MET A 406 -10.42 -3.83 6.78
C MET A 406 -10.44 -3.70 5.25
N ILE A 407 -11.60 -3.50 4.62
CA ILE A 407 -11.70 -3.17 3.18
C ILE A 407 -11.07 -1.80 2.88
N ALA A 408 -11.30 -0.80 3.73
CA ALA A 408 -10.66 0.50 3.58
C ALA A 408 -9.14 0.42 3.79
N PHE A 409 -8.66 -0.37 4.76
CA PHE A 409 -7.22 -0.62 4.94
C PHE A 409 -6.58 -1.32 3.75
N ALA A 410 -7.26 -2.24 3.06
CA ALA A 410 -6.73 -2.81 1.82
C ALA A 410 -6.57 -1.73 0.71
N GLY A 411 -7.46 -0.74 0.68
CA GLY A 411 -7.32 0.47 -0.12
C GLY A 411 -6.10 1.32 0.28
N PHE A 412 -5.87 1.51 1.58
CA PHE A 412 -4.68 2.20 2.09
C PHE A 412 -3.39 1.46 1.74
N SER A 413 -3.36 0.14 1.84
CA SER A 413 -2.18 -0.66 1.50
C SER A 413 -1.83 -0.64 0.01
N ARG A 414 -2.81 -0.42 -0.89
CA ARG A 414 -2.50 -0.10 -2.29
C ARG A 414 -1.76 1.23 -2.41
N LEU A 415 -2.11 2.22 -1.60
CA LEU A 415 -1.40 3.51 -1.54
C LEU A 415 -0.01 3.37 -0.88
N GLN A 416 0.13 2.60 0.19
CA GLN A 416 1.45 2.28 0.79
C GLN A 416 2.38 1.59 -0.23
N GLY A 417 1.85 0.66 -1.02
CA GLY A 417 2.60 0.01 -2.10
C GLY A 417 3.06 1.01 -3.18
N ARG A 418 2.16 1.85 -3.69
CA ARG A 418 2.50 2.93 -4.63
C ARG A 418 3.53 3.90 -4.04
N LEU A 419 3.38 4.28 -2.77
CA LEU A 419 4.31 5.15 -2.07
C LEU A 419 5.72 4.56 -2.07
N TYR A 420 5.86 3.27 -1.73
CA TYR A 420 7.14 2.57 -1.82
C TYR A 420 7.67 2.54 -3.26
N ASP A 421 6.89 2.02 -4.20
CA ASP A 421 7.30 1.79 -5.58
C ASP A 421 7.70 3.10 -6.30
N GLU A 422 6.94 4.18 -6.09
CA GLU A 422 7.04 5.46 -6.79
C GLU A 422 7.91 6.52 -6.10
N LEU A 423 8.25 6.39 -4.79
CA LEU A 423 9.12 7.35 -4.08
C LEU A 423 10.34 6.75 -3.34
N TYR A 424 10.25 5.54 -2.79
CA TYR A 424 11.27 4.96 -1.89
C TYR A 424 12.12 3.86 -2.53
N SER A 425 11.60 3.18 -3.56
CA SER A 425 12.31 2.15 -4.32
C SER A 425 13.64 2.68 -4.87
N VAL A 426 14.62 1.81 -5.09
CA VAL A 426 15.94 2.20 -5.64
C VAL A 426 15.78 2.98 -6.96
N ARG A 427 14.86 2.53 -7.82
CA ARG A 427 14.51 3.23 -9.07
C ARG A 427 13.91 4.61 -8.79
N ALA A 428 12.87 4.69 -7.94
CA ALA A 428 12.21 5.96 -7.64
C ALA A 428 13.14 7.02 -7.05
N ARG A 429 14.12 6.60 -6.22
CA ARG A 429 15.13 7.52 -5.67
C ARG A 429 16.05 8.12 -6.74
N GLN A 430 16.22 7.45 -7.88
CA GLN A 430 17.02 7.92 -9.03
C GLN A 430 16.22 8.80 -10.02
N GLU A 431 14.90 8.89 -9.89
CA GLU A 431 14.07 9.75 -10.74
C GLU A 431 14.32 11.25 -10.48
N HIS A 432 14.14 12.08 -11.50
CA HIS A 432 14.34 13.53 -11.40
C HIS A 432 13.46 14.18 -10.31
N ALA A 433 14.01 15.21 -9.64
CA ALA A 433 13.32 15.91 -8.55
C ALA A 433 11.93 16.44 -8.94
N GLU A 434 11.76 16.94 -10.18
CA GLU A 434 10.46 17.41 -10.71
C GLU A 434 9.41 16.29 -10.85
N VAL A 435 9.85 15.07 -11.18
CA VAL A 435 8.98 13.89 -11.27
C VAL A 435 8.56 13.50 -9.86
N ARG A 436 9.54 13.36 -8.95
CA ARG A 436 9.30 12.99 -7.54
C ARG A 436 8.38 13.99 -6.82
N ALA A 437 8.55 15.30 -7.03
CA ALA A 437 7.68 16.33 -6.46
C ALA A 437 6.22 16.23 -6.95
N ARG A 438 6.03 15.90 -8.23
CA ARG A 438 4.70 15.66 -8.82
C ARG A 438 4.05 14.40 -8.24
N THR A 439 4.80 13.30 -8.17
CA THR A 439 4.38 12.04 -7.54
C THR A 439 3.97 12.24 -6.08
N ILE A 440 4.72 13.04 -5.30
CA ILE A 440 4.33 13.41 -3.93
C ILE A 440 2.96 14.10 -3.92
N HIS A 441 2.72 15.09 -4.77
CA HIS A 441 1.45 15.82 -4.84
C HIS A 441 0.27 14.92 -5.25
N GLU A 442 0.49 13.99 -6.19
CA GLU A 442 -0.51 13.01 -6.61
C GLU A 442 -0.83 12.02 -5.48
N LEU A 443 0.18 11.46 -4.81
CA LEU A 443 0.01 10.52 -3.70
C LEU A 443 -0.65 11.16 -2.47
N VAL A 444 -0.29 12.41 -2.14
CA VAL A 444 -0.95 13.19 -1.07
C VAL A 444 -2.43 13.42 -1.40
N THR A 445 -2.75 13.72 -2.66
CA THR A 445 -4.14 13.85 -3.13
C THR A 445 -4.90 12.53 -3.00
N CYS A 446 -4.29 11.41 -3.38
CA CYS A 446 -4.85 10.06 -3.18
C CYS A 446 -5.05 9.73 -1.70
N PHE A 447 -4.12 10.12 -0.81
CA PHE A 447 -4.22 9.93 0.63
C PHE A 447 -5.43 10.69 1.21
N TYR A 448 -5.57 11.99 0.89
CA TYR A 448 -6.71 12.78 1.36
C TYR A 448 -8.06 12.26 0.85
N ALA A 449 -8.13 11.80 -0.40
CA ALA A 449 -9.32 11.16 -0.94
C ALA A 449 -9.66 9.88 -0.16
N TRP A 450 -8.69 8.98 0.04
CA TRP A 450 -8.88 7.75 0.84
C TRP A 450 -9.33 8.08 2.27
N HIS A 451 -8.66 9.01 2.94
CA HIS A 451 -8.97 9.41 4.32
C HIS A 451 -10.37 10.03 4.45
N THR A 452 -10.82 10.78 3.45
CA THR A 452 -12.17 11.33 3.39
C THR A 452 -13.24 10.25 3.24
N GLU A 453 -12.98 9.18 2.47
CA GLU A 453 -13.87 8.02 2.39
C GLU A 453 -13.80 7.16 3.67
N PHE A 454 -12.61 6.97 4.26
CA PHE A 454 -12.44 6.23 5.51
C PHE A 454 -13.23 6.85 6.67
N LYS A 455 -13.27 8.18 6.78
CA LYS A 455 -14.11 8.88 7.77
C LYS A 455 -15.62 8.61 7.65
N LYS A 456 -16.09 8.07 6.52
CA LYS A 456 -17.50 7.65 6.34
C LYS A 456 -17.77 6.22 6.81
N VAL A 457 -16.73 5.44 7.13
CA VAL A 457 -16.86 3.99 7.38
C VAL A 457 -17.66 3.69 8.65
N ASN A 458 -17.54 4.50 9.71
CA ASN A 458 -18.54 4.63 10.78
C ASN A 458 -18.18 5.70 11.83
N SER A 459 -19.15 6.55 12.21
CA SER A 459 -19.06 7.46 13.36
C SER A 459 -20.20 7.31 14.38
N SER A 460 -21.10 6.34 14.21
CA SER A 460 -22.39 6.33 14.94
C SER A 460 -22.98 4.96 15.34
N SER A 461 -22.29 3.83 15.11
CA SER A 461 -22.85 2.49 15.38
C SER A 461 -22.05 1.61 16.34
N TYR A 462 -21.10 2.15 17.10
CA TYR A 462 -20.29 1.38 18.04
C TYR A 462 -21.01 1.20 19.39
N GLN A 463 -21.46 -0.03 19.68
CA GLN A 463 -21.94 -0.42 21.02
C GLN A 463 -20.81 -0.72 22.02
N SER A 464 -19.55 -0.73 21.58
CA SER A 464 -18.38 -0.59 22.47
C SER A 464 -17.51 0.55 21.98
N ARG A 465 -17.48 1.64 22.75
CA ARG A 465 -16.58 2.79 22.54
C ARG A 465 -15.11 2.46 22.81
N ALA A 466 -14.82 1.31 23.45
CA ALA A 466 -13.48 1.02 23.98
C ALA A 466 -12.49 0.44 22.96
N VAL A 467 -12.95 0.02 21.76
CA VAL A 467 -12.12 -0.83 20.86
C VAL A 467 -11.61 -0.09 19.61
N ILE A 468 -12.22 1.03 19.20
CA ILE A 468 -11.78 1.80 18.03
C ILE A 468 -11.91 3.34 18.25
N ASP A 469 -11.52 3.85 19.42
CA ASP A 469 -11.24 5.28 19.57
C ASP A 469 -9.88 5.62 18.91
N LEU A 470 -9.86 5.59 17.57
CA LEU A 470 -8.74 6.09 16.74
C LEU A 470 -8.72 7.63 16.65
N GLU A 471 -9.50 8.32 17.50
CA GLU A 471 -9.52 9.79 17.64
C GLU A 471 -8.78 10.27 18.91
N ARG A 472 -7.96 9.40 19.53
CA ARG A 472 -7.13 9.77 20.67
C ARG A 472 -5.64 9.60 20.36
N ASP A 473 -4.95 10.74 20.48
CA ASP A 473 -3.53 11.05 20.23
C ASP A 473 -3.14 11.28 18.74
#